data_AF-A0A6G1YMV1-F1
#
_entry.id   AF-A0A6G1YMV1-F1
#
_cell.length_a   1.000
_cell.length_b   1.000
_cell.length_c   1.000
_cell.angle_alpha   90.00
_cell.angle_beta   90.00
_cell.angle_gamma   90.00
#
_symmetry.space_group_name_H-M   'P 1'
#
loop_
_entity.id
_entity.type
_entity.pdbx_description
1 polymer ?
#
loop_
_entity_poly.entity_id
_entity_poly.type
_entity_poly.pdbx_seq_one_letter_code
_entity_poly.pdbx_strand_id
1 'polypeptide(L)' 'MRTIDLLGKILGQGCHAEILENTAAGLLLVVKAENRLTSFVGTMIRNEGFRFRYCYSETDGKTVIIFSRSSNNDGYE' A
#
# COMPACT_ATOMS: atom_id res chain seq x y z
N MET A 1 7.04 1.22 12.50
CA MET A 1 6.04 2.28 12.32
C MET A 1 4.67 1.74 12.71
N ARG A 2 3.85 2.50 13.45
CA ARG A 2 2.48 2.08 13.81
C ARG A 2 1.56 2.25 12.59
N THR A 3 0.63 1.32 12.34
CA THR A 3 -0.31 1.32 11.19
C THR A 3 -1.04 2.65 10.99
N ILE A 4 -1.37 3.32 12.09
CA ILE A 4 -2.06 4.63 12.12
C ILE A 4 -1.24 5.74 11.43
N ASP A 5 0.09 5.69 11.51
CA ASP A 5 0.96 6.72 10.91
C ASP A 5 0.96 6.65 9.38
N LEU A 6 1.00 5.43 8.83
CA LEU A 6 0.96 5.20 7.38
C LEU A 6 -0.40 5.57 6.80
N LEU A 7 -1.49 5.16 7.45
CA LEU A 7 -2.85 5.51 7.00
C LEU A 7 -3.04 7.03 7.02
N GLY A 8 -2.62 7.71 8.09
CA GLY A 8 -2.68 9.16 8.19
C GLY A 8 -1.92 9.87 7.06
N LYS A 9 -0.71 9.38 6.73
CA LYS A 9 0.07 9.89 5.60
C LYS A 9 -0.64 9.68 4.26
N ILE A 10 -1.22 8.50 4.01
CA ILE A 10 -1.95 8.20 2.77
C ILE A 10 -3.19 9.09 2.63
N LEU A 11 -3.99 9.21 3.69
CA LEU A 11 -5.17 10.09 3.72
C LEU A 11 -4.79 11.56 3.56
N GLY A 12 -3.69 12.00 4.15
CA GLY A 12 -3.16 13.36 4.00
C GLY A 12 -2.73 13.72 2.57
N GLN A 13 -2.56 12.73 1.69
CA GLN A 13 -2.32 12.92 0.25
C GLN A 13 -3.61 12.89 -0.59
N GLY A 14 -4.79 12.88 0.05
CA GLY A 14 -6.09 12.78 -0.63
C GLY A 14 -6.38 11.39 -1.20
N CYS A 15 -5.56 10.38 -0.87
CA CYS A 15 -5.82 9.00 -1.27
C CYS A 15 -6.69 8.33 -0.22
N HIS A 16 -7.91 7.97 -0.57
CA HIS A 16 -8.78 7.20 0.31
C HIS A 16 -8.42 5.72 0.22
N ALA A 17 -7.68 5.24 1.21
CA ALA A 17 -7.30 3.84 1.35
C ALA A 17 -7.71 3.29 2.72
N GLU A 18 -7.96 2.00 2.76
CA GLU A 18 -8.14 1.19 3.97
C GLU A 18 -6.95 0.24 4.08
N ILE A 19 -6.39 0.11 5.29
CA ILE A 19 -5.35 -0.88 5.57
C ILE A 19 -6.03 -2.10 6.18
N LEU A 20 -6.13 -3.19 5.41
CA LEU A 20 -6.65 -4.46 5.92
C LEU A 20 -5.58 -5.27 6.65
N GLU A 21 -4.32 -5.17 6.20
CA GLU A 21 -3.20 -5.85 6.83
C GLU A 21 -1.97 -4.93 6.88
N ASN A 22 -1.31 -4.88 8.04
CA ASN A 22 0.03 -4.31 8.19
C ASN A 22 0.83 -5.18 9.16
N THR A 23 1.53 -6.16 8.62
CA THR A 23 2.32 -7.14 9.36
C THR A 23 3.81 -6.95 9.11
N ALA A 24 4.64 -7.74 9.78
CA ALA A 24 6.06 -7.83 9.44
C ALA A 24 6.27 -8.40 8.02
N ALA A 25 5.31 -9.17 7.50
CA ALA A 25 5.40 -9.81 6.19
C ALA A 25 4.96 -8.89 5.05
N GLY A 26 3.96 -8.03 5.27
CA GLY A 26 3.42 -7.19 4.21
C GLY A 26 2.40 -6.15 4.64
N LEU A 27 1.88 -5.45 3.64
CA LEU A 27 0.86 -4.43 3.73
C LEU A 27 -0.20 -4.69 2.67
N LEU A 28 -1.45 -4.78 3.07
CA LEU A 28 -2.60 -4.92 2.17
C LEU A 28 -3.45 -3.64 2.25
N LEU A 29 -3.52 -2.95 1.12
CA LEU A 29 -4.29 -1.72 0.94
C LEU A 29 -5.51 -1.98 0.07
N VAL A 30 -6.64 -1.43 0.46
CA VAL A 30 -7.85 -1.38 -0.36
C VAL A 30 -8.17 0.07 -0.68
N VAL A 31 -8.33 0.36 -1.95
CA VAL A 31 -8.47 1.72 -2.46
C VAL A 31 -9.72 1.78 -3.33
N LYS A 32 -10.57 2.78 -3.17
CA LYS A 32 -11.73 2.93 -4.06
C LYS A 32 -11.26 3.37 -5.45
N ALA A 33 -11.87 2.86 -6.52
CA ALA A 33 -11.47 3.17 -7.90
C ALA A 33 -11.45 4.67 -8.23
N GLU A 34 -12.31 5.46 -7.57
CA GLU A 34 -12.37 6.91 -7.71
C GLU A 34 -11.14 7.63 -7.12
N ASN A 35 -10.36 6.96 -6.28
CA ASN A 35 -9.23 7.52 -5.54
C ASN A 35 -7.92 6.79 -5.88
N ARG A 36 -7.43 6.98 -7.10
CA ARG A 36 -6.17 6.37 -7.55
C ARG A 36 -5.01 6.71 -6.61
N LEU A 37 -4.25 5.69 -6.20
CA LEU A 37 -2.95 5.93 -5.58
C LEU A 37 -2.08 6.73 -6.55
N THR A 38 -1.61 7.88 -6.09
CA THR A 38 -0.65 8.67 -6.87
C THR A 38 0.72 8.00 -6.83
N SER A 39 1.56 8.30 -7.83
CA SER A 39 2.96 7.89 -7.85
C SER A 39 3.73 8.34 -6.60
N PHE A 40 3.31 9.46 -6.00
CA PHE A 40 3.84 9.96 -4.74
C PHE A 40 3.54 9.00 -3.57
N VAL A 41 2.28 8.57 -3.40
CA VAL A 41 1.93 7.61 -2.33
C VAL A 41 2.63 6.27 -2.54
N GLY A 42 2.74 5.79 -3.79
CA GLY A 42 3.54 4.60 -4.09
C GLY A 42 5.02 4.75 -3.72
N THR A 43 5.59 5.94 -3.85
CA THR A 43 6.98 6.23 -3.43
C THR A 43 7.12 6.30 -1.92
N MET A 44 6.16 6.94 -1.23
CA MET A 44 6.10 6.96 0.23
C MET A 44 6.06 5.55 0.82
N ILE A 45 5.18 4.68 0.31
CA ILE A 45 5.06 3.29 0.78
C ILE A 45 6.39 2.52 0.57
N ARG A 46 7.08 2.77 -0.55
CA ARG A 46 8.42 2.19 -0.81
C ARG A 46 9.47 2.69 0.17
N ASN A 47 9.48 3.98 0.50
CA ASN A 47 10.41 4.55 1.49
C ASN A 47 10.20 3.97 2.90
N GLU A 48 8.98 3.51 3.21
CA GLU A 48 8.66 2.81 4.46
C GLU A 48 9.08 1.31 4.44
N GLY A 49 9.73 0.87 3.36
CA GLY A 49 10.29 -0.47 3.22
C GLY A 49 9.33 -1.51 2.64
N PHE A 50 8.21 -1.07 2.03
CA PHE A 50 7.25 -1.96 1.39
C PHE A 50 7.47 -2.00 -0.13
N ARG A 51 7.59 -3.20 -0.70
CA ARG A 51 7.69 -3.41 -2.15
C ARG A 51 6.34 -3.83 -2.70
N PHE A 52 5.92 -3.18 -3.78
CA PHE A 52 4.73 -3.57 -4.52
C PHE A 52 4.88 -5.02 -5.03
N ARG A 53 3.86 -5.84 -4.83
CA ARG A 53 3.79 -7.20 -5.37
C ARG A 53 2.81 -7.29 -6.52
N TYR A 54 1.54 -7.01 -6.25
CA TYR A 54 0.50 -7.02 -7.29
C TYR A 54 -0.71 -6.18 -6.86
N CYS A 55 -1.54 -5.81 -7.83
CA CYS A 55 -2.84 -5.20 -7.61
C CYS A 55 -3.91 -5.86 -8.48
N TYR A 56 -5.13 -5.91 -7.96
CA TYR A 56 -6.29 -6.37 -8.71
C TYR A 56 -7.52 -5.54 -8.35
N SER A 57 -8.51 -5.54 -9.23
CA SER A 57 -9.80 -4.89 -8.97
C SER A 57 -10.82 -5.92 -8.51
N GLU A 58 -11.60 -5.57 -7.51
CA GLU A 58 -12.77 -6.32 -7.07
C GLU A 58 -14.01 -5.86 -7.83
N THR A 59 -15.04 -6.72 -7.86
CA THR A 59 -16.30 -6.48 -8.59
C THR A 59 -17.12 -5.31 -8.06
N ASP A 60 -16.82 -4.81 -6.86
CA ASP A 60 -17.46 -3.65 -6.23
C ASP A 60 -16.74 -2.32 -6.54
N GLY A 61 -15.76 -2.33 -7.47
CA GLY A 61 -15.01 -1.13 -7.85
C GLY A 61 -13.94 -0.74 -6.84
N LYS A 62 -13.54 -1.65 -5.94
CA LYS A 62 -12.33 -1.49 -5.14
C LYS A 62 -11.11 -2.02 -5.88
N THR A 63 -9.96 -1.44 -5.59
CA THR A 63 -8.66 -1.94 -6.02
C THR A 63 -7.91 -2.39 -4.78
N VAL A 64 -7.54 -3.67 -4.76
CA VAL A 64 -6.69 -4.26 -3.72
C VAL A 64 -5.25 -4.18 -4.19
N ILE A 65 -4.37 -3.72 -3.32
CA ILE A 65 -2.97 -3.47 -3.61
C ILE A 65 -2.14 -4.10 -2.50
N ILE A 66 -1.30 -5.05 -2.90
CA ILE A 66 -0.53 -5.87 -1.97
C ILE A 66 0.93 -5.51 -2.08
N PHE A 67 1.52 -5.21 -0.93
CA PHE A 67 2.94 -4.97 -0.76
C PHE A 67 3.51 -6.01 0.19
N SER A 68 4.74 -6.45 -0.07
CA SER A 68 5.52 -7.21 0.91
C SER A 68 6.52 -6.29 1.57
N ARG A 69 6.93 -6.61 2.79
CA ARG A 69 8.10 -5.94 3.37
C ARG A 69 9.34 -6.35 2.59
N SER A 70 10.22 -5.40 2.26
CA SER A 70 11.54 -5.71 1.74
C SER A 70 12.30 -6.41 2.85
N SER A 71 12.29 -7.74 2.87
CA SER A 71 13.34 -8.47 3.57
C SER A 71 14.63 -8.17 2.80
N ASN A 72 15.76 -8.02 3.48
CA ASN A 72 17.07 -7.84 2.83
C ASN A 72 17.48 -9.06 1.95
N ASN A 73 16.56 -9.97 1.64
CA ASN A 73 16.81 -11.27 1.04
C ASN A 73 15.91 -11.60 -0.16
N ASP A 74 15.03 -10.69 -0.59
CA ASP A 74 14.30 -10.87 -1.85
C ASP A 74 15.16 -10.30 -2.99
N GLY A 75 16.17 -11.08 -3.36
CA GLY A 75 16.99 -10.87 -4.53
C GLY A 75 16.13 -10.81 -5.79
N TYR A 76 15.93 -9.60 -6.28
CA TYR A 76 15.59 -9.32 -7.66
C TYR A 76 16.45 -8.13 -8.06
N GLU A 77 17.55 -8.46 -8.74
CA GLU A 77 18.29 -7.57 -9.64
C GLU A 77 17.41 -7.14 -10.82
#